data_AF-A0A2V7JFQ1-F1
#
_entry.id   AF-A0A2V7JFQ1-F1
#
_cell.length_a   1.000
_cell.length_b   1.000
_cell.length_c   1.000
_cell.angle_alpha   90.00
_cell.angle_beta   90.00
_cell.angle_gamma   90.00
#
_symmetry.space_group_name_H-M   'P 1'
#
loop_
_entity.id
_entity.type
_entity.pdbx_description
1 polymer ?
#
loop_
_entity_poly.entity_id
_entity_poly.type
_entity_poly.pdbx_seq_one_letter_code
_entity_poly.pdbx_strand_id
1 'polypeptide(L)'
;MHFAEERVPVTAKLSKRFYDTFGEQIANELVDWFNQVDETYRADLRELNELNFARFDAKLEQRIAELRAELRTETITLRKDLESGFARSDVRVEQRLAQVKSDLVKWMFAFWAPTALATVGTALGVVSLLLRR
;
A
#
# COMPACT_ATOMS: atom_id res chain seq x y z
N MET A 1 -23.27 25.76 -12.50
CA MET A 1 -23.86 26.89 -11.74
C MET A 1 -22.91 28.08 -11.93
N HIS A 2 -23.29 29.05 -12.76
CA HIS A 2 -22.50 30.27 -12.96
C HIS A 2 -22.77 31.19 -11.77
N PHE A 3 -21.82 31.31 -10.85
CA PHE A 3 -21.84 32.40 -9.89
C PHE A 3 -21.54 33.67 -10.68
N ALA A 4 -22.59 34.44 -10.98
CA ALA A 4 -22.44 35.80 -11.45
C ALA A 4 -21.76 36.57 -10.32
N GLU A 5 -20.45 36.74 -10.45
CA GLU A 5 -19.66 37.51 -9.51
C GLU A 5 -20.05 38.96 -9.68
N GLU A 6 -20.95 39.43 -8.81
CA GLU A 6 -21.31 40.82 -8.69
C GLU A 6 -20.01 41.59 -8.43
N ARG A 7 -19.53 42.29 -9.45
CA ARG A 7 -18.29 43.08 -9.38
C ARG A 7 -18.52 44.14 -8.33
N VAL A 8 -18.04 43.90 -7.11
CA VAL A 8 -18.04 44.92 -6.07
C VAL A 8 -16.86 45.84 -6.39
N PRO A 9 -17.08 47.05 -6.95
CA PRO A 9 -15.98 47.96 -7.18
C PRO A 9 -15.41 48.34 -5.81
N VAL A 10 -14.10 48.16 -5.64
CA VAL A 10 -13.42 48.73 -4.48
C VAL A 10 -13.36 50.23 -4.71
N THR A 11 -14.33 50.98 -4.20
CA THR A 11 -14.28 52.44 -4.34
C THR A 11 -13.12 52.96 -3.50
N ALA A 12 -11.95 53.15 -4.12
CA ALA A 12 -10.86 53.87 -3.48
C ALA A 12 -11.35 55.29 -3.17
N LYS A 13 -11.53 55.60 -1.89
CA LYS A 13 -11.97 56.92 -1.45
C LYS A 13 -10.75 57.75 -1.10
N LEU A 14 -10.46 58.76 -1.90
CA LEU A 14 -9.45 59.76 -1.58
C LEU A 14 -10.01 60.77 -0.56
N SER A 15 -9.13 61.37 0.25
CA SER A 15 -9.55 62.34 1.27
C SER A 15 -10.00 63.66 0.63
N LYS A 16 -10.98 64.35 1.23
CA LYS A 16 -11.44 65.67 0.74
C LYS A 16 -10.29 66.67 0.53
N ARG A 17 -9.31 66.68 1.43
CA ARG A 17 -8.13 67.55 1.34
C ARG A 17 -7.29 67.27 0.09
N PHE A 18 -7.31 66.04 -0.43
CA PHE A 18 -6.64 65.68 -1.67
C PHE A 18 -7.35 66.30 -2.88
N TYR A 19 -8.69 66.22 -2.93
CA TYR A 19 -9.50 66.90 -3.94
C TYR A 19 -9.31 68.42 -3.91
N ASP A 20 -9.31 69.01 -2.71
CA ASP A 20 -9.10 70.46 -2.55
C ASP A 20 -7.70 70.92 -2.99
N THR A 21 -6.68 70.04 -2.90
CA THR A 21 -5.28 70.37 -3.23
C THR A 21 -4.93 70.12 -4.70
N PHE A 22 -5.44 69.03 -5.28
CA PHE A 22 -5.07 68.56 -6.63
C PHE A 22 -6.19 68.73 -7.66
N GLY A 23 -7.39 69.09 -7.23
CA GLY A 23 -8.56 69.23 -8.09
C GLY A 23 -9.28 67.90 -8.35
N GLU A 24 -10.55 67.99 -8.76
CA GLU A 24 -11.39 66.82 -9.04
C GLU A 24 -10.84 65.93 -10.15
N GLN A 25 -10.28 66.52 -11.21
CA GLN A 25 -9.79 65.77 -12.37
C GLN A 25 -8.67 64.80 -11.99
N ILE A 26 -7.62 65.29 -11.33
CA ILE A 26 -6.47 64.47 -10.92
C ILE A 26 -6.89 63.39 -9.91
N ALA A 27 -7.79 63.74 -8.98
CA ALA A 27 -8.28 62.80 -8.00
C ALA A 27 -9.12 61.67 -8.62
N ASN A 28 -9.95 61.98 -9.62
CA ASN A 28 -10.75 60.97 -10.32
C ASN A 28 -9.87 60.05 -11.18
N GLU A 29 -8.90 60.60 -11.90
CA GLU A 29 -7.94 59.80 -12.69
C GLU A 29 -7.16 58.80 -11.82
N LEU A 30 -6.77 59.20 -10.60
CA LEU A 30 -6.07 58.33 -9.67
C LEU A 30 -6.97 57.19 -9.13
N VAL A 31 -8.25 57.49 -8.85
CA VAL A 31 -9.22 56.48 -8.43
C VAL A 31 -9.48 55.48 -9.55
N ASP A 32 -9.64 55.95 -10.78
CA ASP A 32 -9.85 55.10 -11.95
C ASP A 32 -8.66 54.18 -12.21
N TRP A 33 -7.44 54.72 -12.11
CA TRP A 33 -6.22 53.92 -12.20
C TRP A 33 -6.14 52.86 -11.09
N PHE A 34 -6.46 53.21 -9.85
CA PHE A 34 -6.45 52.25 -8.73
C PHE A 34 -7.46 51.11 -8.94
N ASN A 35 -8.66 51.45 -9.41
CA ASN A 35 -9.70 50.47 -9.72
C ASN A 35 -9.25 49.53 -10.84
N GLN A 36 -8.61 50.06 -11.88
CA GLN A 36 -8.08 49.26 -12.98
C GLN A 36 -6.96 48.32 -12.52
N VAL A 37 -6.08 48.78 -11.63
CA VAL A 37 -5.00 47.97 -11.06
C VAL A 37 -5.57 46.85 -10.17
N ASP A 38 -6.55 47.13 -9.32
CA ASP A 38 -7.19 46.11 -8.47
C ASP A 38 -7.89 45.03 -9.32
N GLU A 39 -8.61 45.43 -10.37
CA GLU A 39 -9.26 44.49 -11.28
C GLU A 39 -8.23 43.57 -11.96
N THR A 40 -7.15 44.16 -12.49
CA THR A 40 -6.05 43.41 -13.12
C THR A 40 -5.39 42.46 -12.13
N TYR A 41 -5.08 42.92 -10.91
CA TYR A 41 -4.42 42.09 -9.91
C TYR A 41 -5.31 40.92 -9.45
N ARG A 42 -6.61 41.14 -9.29
CA ARG A 42 -7.56 40.06 -8.97
C ARG A 42 -7.67 39.04 -10.10
N ALA A 43 -7.68 39.51 -11.36
CA ALA A 43 -7.69 38.64 -12.52
C ALA A 43 -6.41 37.78 -12.56
N ASP A 44 -5.24 38.40 -12.42
CA ASP A 44 -3.95 37.71 -12.39
C ASP A 44 -3.88 36.70 -11.25
N LEU A 45 -4.36 37.06 -10.04
CA LEU A 45 -4.41 36.14 -8.91
C LEU A 45 -5.30 34.93 -9.19
N ARG A 46 -6.46 35.12 -9.83
CA ARG A 46 -7.33 34.01 -10.21
C ARG A 46 -6.68 33.12 -11.26
N GLU A 47 -6.08 33.71 -12.28
CA GLU A 47 -5.38 32.94 -13.33
C GLU A 47 -4.22 32.12 -12.73
N LEU A 48 -3.38 32.74 -11.89
CA LEU A 48 -2.31 32.05 -11.19
C LEU A 48 -2.84 30.96 -10.28
N ASN A 49 -3.96 31.20 -9.59
CA ASN A 49 -4.58 30.24 -8.71
C ASN A 49 -5.12 29.02 -9.50
N GLU A 50 -5.84 29.26 -10.59
CA GLU A 50 -6.34 28.20 -11.49
C GLU A 50 -5.19 27.38 -12.09
N LEU A 51 -4.14 28.03 -12.60
CA LEU A 51 -2.97 27.36 -13.15
C LEU A 51 -2.25 26.51 -12.08
N ASN A 52 -2.09 27.04 -10.88
CA ASN A 52 -1.46 26.32 -9.78
C ASN A 52 -2.32 25.14 -9.30
N PHE A 53 -3.65 25.31 -9.21
CA PHE A 53 -4.56 24.22 -8.86
C PHE A 53 -4.56 23.12 -9.91
N ALA A 54 -4.60 23.46 -11.21
CA ALA A 54 -4.52 22.47 -12.28
C ALA A 54 -3.19 21.68 -12.23
N ARG A 55 -2.06 22.36 -11.99
CA ARG A 55 -0.76 21.70 -11.82
C ARG A 55 -0.70 20.82 -10.58
N PHE A 56 -1.28 21.29 -9.48
CA PHE A 56 -1.33 20.55 -8.22
C PHE A 56 -2.16 19.28 -8.37
N ASP A 57 -3.35 19.39 -8.97
CA ASP A 57 -4.26 18.28 -9.23
C ASP A 57 -3.60 17.23 -10.12
N ALA A 58 -3.02 17.63 -11.25
CA ALA A 58 -2.28 16.73 -12.13
C ALA A 58 -1.13 16.00 -11.41
N LYS A 59 -0.40 16.70 -10.54
CA LYS A 59 0.69 16.10 -9.75
C LYS A 59 0.15 15.14 -8.69
N LEU A 60 -0.98 15.45 -8.05
CA LEU A 60 -1.63 14.55 -7.10
C LEU A 60 -2.12 13.28 -7.79
N GLU A 61 -2.80 13.41 -8.94
CA GLU A 61 -3.25 12.27 -9.72
C GLU A 61 -2.08 11.37 -10.13
N GLN A 62 -0.98 11.97 -10.60
CA GLN A 62 0.25 11.24 -10.91
C GLN A 62 0.78 10.48 -9.69
N ARG A 63 0.93 11.13 -8.53
CA ARG A 63 1.45 10.48 -7.31
C ARG A 63 0.53 9.36 -6.81
N ILE A 64 -0.78 9.54 -6.91
CA ILE A 64 -1.75 8.49 -6.56
C ILE A 64 -1.63 7.30 -7.51
N ALA A 65 -1.43 7.54 -8.81
CA ALA A 65 -1.22 6.47 -9.79
C ALA A 65 0.08 5.70 -9.53
N GLU A 66 1.17 6.42 -9.24
CA GLU A 66 2.47 5.83 -8.86
C GLU A 66 2.34 4.95 -7.61
N LEU A 67 1.76 5.48 -6.52
CA LEU A 67 1.54 4.72 -5.28
C LEU A 67 0.66 3.49 -5.51
N ARG A 68 -0.38 3.58 -6.33
CA ARG A 68 -1.23 2.43 -6.68
C ARG A 68 -0.45 1.37 -7.45
N ALA A 69 0.45 1.76 -8.34
CA ALA A 69 1.28 0.83 -9.11
C ALA A 69 2.31 0.13 -8.21
N GLU A 70 2.93 0.87 -7.30
CA GLU A 70 3.88 0.34 -6.32
C GLU A 70 3.21 -0.66 -5.38
N LEU A 71 2.09 -0.30 -4.76
CA LEU A 71 1.31 -1.21 -3.89
C LEU A 71 0.82 -2.47 -4.64
N ARG A 72 0.42 -2.35 -5.90
CA ARG A 72 0.07 -3.53 -6.72
C ARG A 72 1.28 -4.43 -6.94
N THR A 73 2.45 -3.85 -7.15
CA THR A 73 3.68 -4.61 -7.33
C THR A 73 4.08 -5.33 -6.05
N GLU A 74 4.07 -4.62 -4.91
CA GLU A 74 4.38 -5.19 -3.60
C GLU A 74 3.41 -6.32 -3.20
N THR A 75 2.11 -6.16 -3.47
CA THR A 75 1.13 -7.22 -3.17
C THR A 75 1.35 -8.47 -4.02
N ILE A 76 1.75 -8.33 -5.29
CA ILE A 76 2.09 -9.46 -6.16
C ILE A 76 3.37 -10.15 -5.67
N THR A 77 4.40 -9.38 -5.31
CA THR A 77 5.67 -9.96 -4.81
C THR A 77 5.45 -10.67 -3.48
N LEU A 78 4.76 -10.05 -2.52
CA LEU A 78 4.42 -10.67 -1.23
C LEU A 78 3.63 -11.97 -1.41
N ARG A 79 2.66 -11.98 -2.32
CA ARG A 79 1.88 -13.18 -2.62
C ARG A 79 2.78 -14.29 -3.18
N LYS A 80 3.65 -13.97 -4.12
CA LYS A 80 4.60 -14.93 -4.70
C LYS A 80 5.56 -15.48 -3.66
N ASP A 81 6.07 -14.62 -2.77
CA ASP A 81 6.97 -15.01 -1.70
C ASP A 81 6.28 -15.95 -0.71
N LEU A 82 5.03 -15.65 -0.33
CA LEU A 82 4.20 -16.53 0.48
C LEU A 82 3.95 -17.88 -0.18
N GLU A 83 3.51 -17.89 -1.45
CA GLU A 83 3.28 -19.13 -2.23
C GLU A 83 4.57 -19.98 -2.29
N SER A 84 5.72 -19.35 -2.52
CA SER A 84 7.01 -20.04 -2.53
C SER A 84 7.41 -20.56 -1.13
N GLY A 85 7.07 -19.82 -0.08
CA GLY A 85 7.30 -20.19 1.31
C GLY A 85 6.49 -21.43 1.71
N PHE A 86 5.21 -21.46 1.33
CA PHE A 86 4.33 -22.61 1.54
C PHE A 86 4.82 -23.84 0.77
N ALA A 87 5.14 -23.72 -0.52
CA ALA A 87 5.65 -24.83 -1.31
C ALA A 87 6.94 -25.43 -0.70
N ARG A 88 7.86 -24.58 -0.21
CA ARG A 88 9.06 -25.04 0.50
C ARG A 88 8.74 -25.71 1.84
N SER A 89 7.74 -25.19 2.56
CA SER A 89 7.30 -25.77 3.83
C SER A 89 6.69 -27.16 3.61
N ASP A 90 5.82 -27.32 2.61
CA ASP A 90 5.18 -28.60 2.30
C ASP A 90 6.23 -29.67 1.99
N VAL A 91 7.19 -29.37 1.10
CA VAL A 91 8.30 -30.28 0.79
C VAL A 91 9.09 -30.65 2.06
N ARG A 92 9.37 -29.67 2.94
CA ARG A 92 10.10 -29.92 4.20
C ARG A 92 9.30 -30.80 5.15
N VAL A 93 7.99 -30.59 5.24
CA VAL A 93 7.10 -31.40 6.09
C VAL A 93 7.03 -32.82 5.57
N GLU A 94 6.83 -33.02 4.26
CA GLU A 94 6.83 -34.34 3.63
C GLU A 94 8.15 -35.10 3.87
N GLN A 95 9.29 -34.42 3.70
CA GLN A 95 10.61 -35.00 3.98
C GLN A 95 10.75 -35.43 5.44
N ARG A 96 10.35 -34.58 6.39
CA ARG A 96 10.40 -34.90 7.82
C ARG A 96 9.47 -36.05 8.18
N LEU A 97 8.26 -36.08 7.62
CA LEU A 97 7.32 -37.18 7.82
C LEU A 97 7.87 -38.49 7.27
N ALA A 98 8.48 -38.47 6.07
CA ALA A 98 9.13 -39.65 5.50
C ALA A 98 10.29 -40.15 6.37
N GLN A 99 11.10 -39.24 6.91
CA GLN A 99 12.19 -39.57 7.82
C GLN A 99 11.67 -40.18 9.12
N VAL A 100 10.70 -39.53 9.78
CA VAL A 100 10.06 -40.04 11.01
C VAL A 100 9.43 -41.41 10.77
N LYS A 101 8.73 -41.62 9.65
CA LYS A 101 8.16 -42.92 9.29
C LYS A 101 9.24 -43.98 9.12
N SER A 102 10.32 -43.67 8.41
CA SER A 102 11.45 -44.58 8.21
C SER A 102 12.10 -44.97 9.54
N ASP A 103 12.36 -43.99 10.41
CA ASP A 103 12.97 -44.23 11.71
C ASP A 103 12.03 -45.01 12.63
N LEU A 104 10.73 -44.73 12.62
CA LEU A 104 9.73 -45.49 13.36
C LEU A 104 9.71 -46.96 12.93
N VAL A 105 9.78 -47.24 11.62
CA VAL A 105 9.83 -48.62 11.10
C VAL A 105 11.11 -49.32 11.58
N LYS A 106 12.27 -48.66 11.52
CA LYS A 106 13.53 -49.22 12.03
C LYS A 106 13.44 -49.53 13.52
N TRP A 107 12.87 -48.62 14.32
CA TRP A 107 12.67 -48.81 15.75
C TRP A 107 11.70 -49.96 16.04
N MET A 108 10.64 -50.11 15.24
CA MET A 108 9.71 -51.22 15.35
C MET A 108 10.43 -52.55 15.15
N PHE A 109 11.28 -52.69 14.13
CA PHE A 109 12.08 -53.90 13.95
C PHE A 109 13.11 -54.11 15.07
N ALA A 110 13.84 -53.06 15.47
CA ALA A 110 14.82 -53.15 16.55
C ALA A 110 14.20 -53.60 17.87
N PHE A 111 12.98 -53.13 18.15
CA PHE A 111 12.25 -53.49 19.36
C PHE A 111 11.59 -54.87 19.29
N TRP A 112 10.94 -55.22 18.17
CA TRP A 112 10.12 -56.44 18.06
C TRP A 112 10.87 -57.67 17.55
N ALA A 113 12.00 -57.53 16.84
CA ALA A 113 12.70 -58.69 16.26
C ALA A 113 13.22 -59.68 17.33
N PRO A 114 13.82 -59.27 18.46
CA PRO A 114 14.28 -60.20 19.49
C PRO A 114 13.13 -61.01 20.11
N THR A 115 12.01 -60.35 20.41
CA THR A 115 10.81 -61.00 20.97
C THR A 115 10.20 -61.98 19.97
N ALA A 116 10.06 -61.59 18.70
CA ALA A 116 9.55 -62.49 17.66
C ALA A 116 10.44 -63.74 17.49
N LEU A 117 11.76 -63.57 17.48
CA LEU A 117 12.72 -64.69 17.42
C LEU A 117 12.61 -65.61 18.64
N ALA A 118 12.49 -65.04 19.84
CA ALA A 118 12.32 -65.83 21.06
C ALA A 118 11.04 -66.66 21.02
N THR A 119 9.90 -66.06 20.64
CA THR A 119 8.61 -66.77 20.56
C THR A 119 8.64 -67.90 19.54
N VAL A 120 9.20 -67.66 18.34
CA VAL A 120 9.35 -68.71 17.31
C VAL A 120 10.28 -69.83 17.81
N GLY A 121 11.40 -69.48 18.44
CA GLY A 121 12.34 -70.44 19.01
C GLY A 121 11.71 -71.32 20.08
N THR A 122 10.93 -70.74 20.99
CA THR A 122 10.19 -71.50 22.01
C THR A 122 9.15 -72.44 21.37
N ALA A 123 8.37 -71.97 20.40
CA ALA A 123 7.38 -72.79 19.73
C ALA A 123 8.00 -74.00 19.01
N LEU A 124 9.09 -73.79 18.26
CA LEU A 124 9.83 -74.87 17.61
C LEU A 124 10.42 -75.86 18.63
N GLY A 125 10.98 -75.33 19.73
CA GLY A 125 11.47 -76.16 20.84
C GLY A 125 10.40 -77.08 21.42
N VAL A 126 9.21 -76.55 21.71
CA VAL A 126 8.08 -77.33 22.23
C VAL A 126 7.63 -78.41 21.23
N VAL A 127 7.49 -78.07 19.94
CA VAL A 127 7.10 -79.05 18.90
C VAL A 127 8.11 -80.18 18.79
N SER A 128 9.42 -79.86 18.79
CA SER A 128 10.47 -80.89 18.72
C SER A 128 10.45 -81.84 19.93
N LEU A 129 10.09 -81.33 21.12
CA LEU A 129 9.97 -82.14 22.33
C LEU A 129 8.76 -83.10 22.24
N LEU A 130 7.64 -82.63 21.68
CA LEU A 130 6.44 -83.43 21.49
C LEU A 130 6.61 -84.54 20.44
N LEU A 131 7.37 -84.27 19.37
CA LEU A 131 7.67 -85.27 18.33
C LEU A 131 8.67 -86.33 18.78
N ARG A 132 9.43 -86.08 19.85
CA ARG A 132 10.45 -86.99 20.38
C ARG A 132 9.90 -87.96 21.44
N ARG A 133 8.60 -87.86 21.77
CA ARG A 133 7.92 -88.69 22.75
C ARG A 133 7.08 -89.76 22.06
#